data_AF-A0A9P0P4Y1-F1
#
_entry.id   AF-A0A9P0P4Y1-F1
#
_cell.length_a   1.000
_cell.length_b   1.000
_cell.length_c   1.000
_cell.angle_alpha   90.00
_cell.angle_beta   90.00
_cell.angle_gamma   90.00
#
_symmetry.space_group_name_H-M   'P 1'
#
loop_
_entity.id
_entity.type
_entity.pdbx_description
1 polymer ?
#
loop_
_entity_poly.entity_id
_entity_poly.type
_entity_poly.pdbx_seq_one_letter_code
_entity_poly.pdbx_strand_id
1 'polypeptide(L)'
;MGWGAISFSYAGSKSKAIRCALLEVAPSKDCSKVYKGMSESIVCIHTNTSAACGVDAGGPLVCQNVLYGIASYSGACERGVPGVYARVDTYLAFIIPHILREADSNVLHQAISVIVLACVHIALFLYSVVIWFPYTRFTFDNKYMN
;
A
#
# COMPACT_ATOMS: atom_id res chain seq x y z
N MET A 1 -15.72 1.29 -0.82
CA MET A 1 -15.81 0.44 -2.03
C MET A 1 -15.39 -0.97 -1.67
N GLY A 2 -15.84 -1.98 -2.40
CA GLY A 2 -15.33 -3.34 -2.27
C GLY A 2 -16.20 -4.39 -2.95
N TRP A 3 -15.96 -5.66 -2.63
CA TRP A 3 -16.67 -6.84 -3.18
C TRP A 3 -17.58 -7.49 -2.14
N GLY A 4 -17.89 -6.75 -1.08
CA GLY A 4 -18.64 -7.24 0.05
C GLY A 4 -20.02 -7.78 -0.31
N ALA A 5 -20.63 -8.45 0.65
CA ALA A 5 -21.96 -8.98 0.52
C ALA A 5 -22.93 -7.82 0.28
N ILE A 6 -23.86 -8.02 -0.64
CA ILE A 6 -24.80 -6.96 -1.05
C ILE A 6 -25.97 -6.82 -0.06
N SER A 7 -26.13 -7.78 0.87
CA SER A 7 -27.00 -7.67 2.04
C SER A 7 -26.63 -8.69 3.11
N PHE A 8 -27.13 -8.49 4.33
CA PHE A 8 -26.89 -9.37 5.48
C PHE A 8 -27.42 -10.80 5.25
N SER A 9 -28.58 -10.94 4.62
CA SER A 9 -29.20 -12.25 4.29
C SER A 9 -28.44 -13.03 3.22
N TYR A 10 -27.56 -12.37 2.46
CA TYR A 10 -26.72 -12.96 1.42
C TYR A 10 -25.24 -12.91 1.80
N ALA A 11 -24.91 -13.09 3.08
CA ALA A 11 -23.53 -13.13 3.59
C ALA A 11 -22.60 -14.10 2.80
N GLY A 12 -23.16 -15.06 2.06
CA GLY A 12 -22.42 -15.96 1.15
C GLY A 12 -22.27 -15.49 -0.31
N SER A 13 -23.06 -14.52 -0.79
CA SER A 13 -23.00 -14.06 -2.19
C SER A 13 -22.23 -12.74 -2.29
N LYS A 14 -20.91 -12.85 -2.44
CA LYS A 14 -20.04 -11.72 -2.75
C LYS A 14 -20.42 -11.09 -4.08
N SER A 15 -20.13 -9.80 -4.23
CA SER A 15 -20.31 -9.16 -5.52
C SER A 15 -19.29 -9.70 -6.53
N LYS A 16 -19.74 -9.96 -7.77
CA LYS A 16 -18.83 -10.34 -8.88
C LYS A 16 -18.06 -9.14 -9.45
N ALA A 17 -18.48 -7.93 -9.11
CA ALA A 17 -17.87 -6.68 -9.54
C ALA A 17 -17.64 -5.77 -8.33
N ILE A 18 -16.66 -4.87 -8.44
CA ILE A 18 -16.43 -3.86 -7.40
C ILE A 18 -17.67 -2.96 -7.27
N ARG A 19 -18.03 -2.63 -6.03
CA ARG A 19 -19.15 -1.73 -5.75
C ARG A 19 -18.69 -0.51 -4.96
N CYS A 20 -19.41 0.59 -5.20
CA CYS A 20 -19.23 1.87 -4.56
C CYS A 20 -20.54 2.28 -3.92
N ALA A 21 -20.48 2.89 -2.74
CA ALA A 21 -21.61 3.48 -2.08
C ALA A 21 -21.24 4.88 -1.62
N LEU A 22 -22.17 5.82 -1.77
CA LEU A 22 -22.07 7.13 -1.13
C LEU A 22 -22.56 6.99 0.30
N LEU A 23 -21.69 7.38 1.22
CA LEU A 23 -21.86 7.23 2.65
C LEU A 23 -21.94 8.61 3.29
N GLU A 24 -22.80 8.75 4.29
CA GLU A 24 -22.94 9.99 5.06
C GLU A 24 -22.23 9.84 6.41
N VAL A 25 -21.34 10.78 6.72
CA VAL A 25 -20.65 10.81 8.01
C VAL A 25 -21.63 11.19 9.10
N ALA A 26 -21.74 10.34 10.12
CA ALA A 26 -22.56 10.57 11.29
C ALA A 26 -21.73 11.17 12.43
N PRO A 27 -22.36 11.95 13.32
CA PRO A 27 -21.76 12.30 14.61
C PRO A 27 -21.33 11.06 15.41
N SER A 28 -20.16 11.10 16.05
CA SER A 28 -19.63 9.97 16.84
C SER A 28 -20.60 9.47 17.91
N LYS A 29 -21.44 10.36 18.47
CA LYS A 29 -22.49 10.01 19.43
C LYS A 29 -23.48 8.96 18.93
N ASP A 30 -23.73 8.89 17.62
CA ASP A 30 -24.69 7.93 17.06
C ASP A 30 -24.12 6.51 17.08
N CYS A 31 -22.81 6.39 16.85
CA CYS A 31 -22.09 5.14 17.09
C CYS A 31 -22.04 4.79 18.59
N SER A 32 -21.83 5.76 19.48
CA SER A 32 -21.78 5.51 20.93
C SER A 32 -23.11 5.03 21.53
N LYS A 33 -24.24 5.26 20.86
CA LYS A 33 -25.55 4.71 21.28
C LYS A 33 -25.63 3.20 21.05
N VAL A 34 -24.91 2.69 20.05
CA VAL A 34 -24.97 1.28 19.62
C VAL A 34 -23.77 0.49 20.14
N TYR A 35 -22.58 1.11 20.14
CA TYR A 35 -21.33 0.49 20.55
C TYR A 35 -20.77 1.21 21.78
N LYS A 36 -20.44 0.45 22.82
CA LYS A 36 -19.84 1.00 24.06
C LYS A 36 -18.33 1.20 23.90
N GLY A 37 -17.78 2.25 24.51
CA GLY A 37 -16.33 2.47 24.57
C GLY A 37 -15.71 3.01 23.26
N MET A 38 -16.47 3.77 22.47
CA MET A 38 -15.96 4.35 21.23
C MET A 38 -14.82 5.33 21.49
N SER A 39 -13.68 5.09 20.83
CA SER A 39 -12.53 6.00 20.79
C SER A 39 -12.79 7.19 19.86
N GLU A 40 -12.07 8.29 20.04
CA GLU A 40 -12.01 9.38 19.06
C GLU A 40 -11.34 8.93 17.73
N SER A 41 -10.64 7.80 17.74
CA SER A 41 -9.96 7.19 16.57
C SER A 41 -10.90 6.52 15.55
N ILE A 42 -12.20 6.80 15.60
CA ILE A 42 -13.19 6.21 14.67
C ILE A 42 -14.02 7.26 13.93
N VAL A 43 -14.51 6.90 12.75
CA VAL A 43 -15.53 7.61 11.97
C VAL A 43 -16.81 6.79 11.99
N CYS A 44 -17.92 7.46 12.31
CA CYS A 44 -19.25 6.87 12.29
C CYS A 44 -19.92 7.16 10.95
N ILE A 45 -20.57 6.16 10.37
CA ILE A 45 -21.30 6.30 9.11
C ILE A 45 -22.78 5.95 9.32
N HIS A 46 -23.67 6.84 8.85
CA HIS A 46 -25.09 6.55 8.77
C HIS A 46 -25.36 5.50 7.69
N THR A 47 -26.22 4.54 8.02
CA THR A 47 -26.57 3.42 7.11
C THR A 47 -27.96 3.55 6.49
N ASN A 48 -28.55 4.75 6.55
CA ASN A 48 -29.89 5.02 5.98
C ASN A 48 -29.94 4.79 4.46
N THR A 49 -28.81 4.97 3.77
CA THR A 49 -28.68 4.76 2.32
C THR A 49 -28.01 3.43 2.00
N SER A 50 -26.84 3.14 2.57
CA SER A 50 -26.03 1.94 2.32
C SER A 50 -24.92 1.80 3.39
N ALA A 51 -24.43 0.60 3.64
CA ALA A 51 -23.34 0.33 4.59
C ALA A 51 -22.34 -0.67 4.01
N ALA A 52 -21.06 -0.58 4.40
CA ALA A 52 -20.11 -1.67 4.18
C ALA A 52 -20.57 -2.91 4.96
N CYS A 53 -20.60 -4.06 4.28
CA CYS A 53 -21.16 -5.29 4.83
C CYS A 53 -20.13 -6.42 4.85
N GLY A 54 -19.77 -6.90 6.04
CA GLY A 54 -19.08 -8.16 6.37
C GLY A 54 -17.68 -8.44 5.75
N VAL A 55 -17.45 -8.04 4.51
CA VAL A 55 -16.36 -8.48 3.64
C VAL A 55 -15.72 -7.30 2.87
N ASP A 56 -16.06 -6.08 3.25
CA ASP A 56 -15.37 -4.84 2.85
C ASP A 56 -14.42 -4.31 3.94
N ALA A 57 -14.18 -5.07 5.02
CA ALA A 57 -13.24 -4.67 6.07
C ALA A 57 -11.84 -4.43 5.47
N GLY A 58 -11.19 -3.34 5.88
CA GLY A 58 -9.96 -2.83 5.26
C GLY A 58 -10.19 -1.93 4.03
N GLY A 59 -11.41 -1.86 3.50
CA GLY A 59 -11.76 -1.03 2.35
C GLY A 59 -11.71 0.47 2.65
N PRO A 60 -11.39 1.32 1.66
CA PRO A 60 -11.19 2.75 1.89
C PRO A 60 -12.52 3.52 1.94
N LEU A 61 -12.58 4.50 2.84
CA LEU A 61 -13.53 5.61 2.85
C LEU A 61 -12.82 6.84 2.29
N VAL A 62 -13.19 7.24 1.07
CA VAL A 62 -12.56 8.35 0.34
C VAL A 62 -13.56 9.46 0.12
N CYS A 63 -13.14 10.69 0.36
CA CYS A 63 -13.88 11.90 -0.01
C CYS A 63 -12.91 12.84 -0.72
N GLN A 64 -13.27 13.33 -1.92
CA GLN A 64 -12.44 14.25 -2.71
C GLN A 64 -10.97 13.77 -2.86
N ASN A 65 -10.79 12.48 -3.18
CA ASN A 65 -9.49 11.82 -3.34
C ASN A 65 -8.62 11.74 -2.06
N VAL A 66 -9.16 12.10 -0.90
CA VAL A 66 -8.49 11.97 0.39
C VAL A 66 -9.04 10.74 1.13
N LEU A 67 -8.15 9.92 1.69
CA LEU A 67 -8.50 8.78 2.52
C LEU A 67 -8.85 9.27 3.94
N TYR A 68 -10.13 9.17 4.31
CA TYR A 68 -10.61 9.60 5.63
C TYR A 68 -10.69 8.46 6.63
N GLY A 69 -10.96 7.25 6.16
CA GLY A 69 -11.08 6.10 7.05
C GLY A 69 -10.92 4.76 6.37
N ILE A 70 -10.75 3.74 7.20
CA ILE A 70 -10.62 2.34 6.79
C ILE A 70 -11.78 1.57 7.41
N ALA A 71 -12.54 0.85 6.58
CA ALA A 71 -13.67 0.07 7.04
C ALA A 71 -13.23 -0.94 8.11
N SER A 72 -13.88 -0.91 9.28
CA SER A 72 -13.48 -1.72 10.42
C SER A 72 -14.52 -2.80 10.70
N TYR A 73 -15.65 -2.43 11.29
CA TYR A 73 -16.72 -3.36 11.61
C TYR A 73 -18.08 -2.68 11.59
N SER A 74 -19.12 -3.48 11.45
CA SER A 74 -20.51 -3.08 11.62
C SER A 74 -21.25 -4.24 12.28
N GLY A 75 -22.15 -3.92 13.21
CA GLY A 75 -23.00 -4.93 13.86
C GLY A 75 -24.03 -5.55 12.91
N ALA A 76 -24.40 -4.83 11.85
CA ALA A 76 -25.27 -5.31 10.78
C ALA A 76 -25.05 -4.50 9.49
N CYS A 77 -25.47 -5.06 8.37
CA CYS A 77 -25.49 -4.39 7.06
C CYS A 77 -26.84 -3.73 6.75
N GLU A 78 -27.70 -3.65 7.76
CA GLU A 78 -29.08 -3.18 7.67
C GLU A 78 -29.18 -1.69 8.01
N ARG A 79 -30.25 -1.06 7.55
CA ARG A 79 -30.54 0.34 7.86
C ARG A 79 -30.67 0.54 9.37
N GLY A 80 -30.09 1.61 9.88
CA GLY A 80 -30.23 2.04 11.26
C GLY A 80 -29.14 1.53 12.21
N VAL A 81 -28.28 0.61 11.78
CA VAL A 81 -27.07 0.24 12.53
C VAL A 81 -25.86 0.96 11.93
N PRO A 82 -25.18 1.87 12.64
CA PRO A 82 -24.09 2.64 12.07
C PRO A 82 -22.86 1.78 11.76
N GLY A 83 -22.18 2.12 10.67
CA GLY A 83 -20.90 1.51 10.29
C GLY A 83 -19.73 2.22 10.97
N VAL A 84 -18.69 1.46 11.33
CA VAL A 84 -17.50 1.98 12.03
C VAL A 84 -16.26 1.85 11.16
N TYR A 85 -15.55 2.96 11.02
CA TYR A 85 -14.30 3.07 10.27
C TYR A 85 -13.19 3.56 11.20
N ALA A 86 -11.95 3.08 11.03
CA ALA A 86 -10.79 3.67 11.68
C ALA A 86 -10.49 5.04 11.05
N ARG A 87 -10.27 6.07 11.87
CA ARG A 87 -10.07 7.46 11.42
C ARG A 87 -8.59 7.70 11.09
N VAL A 88 -8.26 7.90 9.82
CA VAL A 88 -6.87 7.83 9.33
C VAL A 88 -5.97 8.92 9.91
N ASP A 89 -6.49 10.13 10.11
CA ASP A 89 -5.77 11.27 10.70
C ASP A 89 -5.20 10.95 12.10
N THR A 90 -5.95 10.21 12.92
CA THR A 90 -5.53 9.81 14.28
C THR A 90 -4.38 8.80 14.28
N TYR A 91 -4.12 8.14 13.15
CA TYR A 91 -3.03 7.16 13.00
C TYR A 91 -1.84 7.71 12.19
N LEU A 92 -1.81 9.00 11.82
CA LEU A 92 -0.72 9.55 11.01
C LEU A 92 0.66 9.41 11.65
N ALA A 93 0.75 9.51 12.99
CA ALA A 93 2.00 9.29 13.72
C ALA A 93 2.52 7.86 13.60
N PHE A 94 1.63 6.89 13.39
CA PHE A 94 2.00 5.51 13.05
C PHE A 94 2.30 5.39 11.56
N ILE A 95 1.44 5.90 10.67
CA ILE A 95 1.50 5.67 9.22
C ILE A 95 2.73 6.33 8.58
N ILE A 96 2.99 7.60 8.88
CA ILE A 96 4.01 8.40 8.18
C ILE A 96 5.41 7.78 8.33
N PRO A 97 5.91 7.45 9.54
CA PRO A 97 7.25 6.88 9.68
C PRO A 97 7.41 5.52 8.98
N HIS A 98 6.35 4.71 8.92
CA HIS A 98 6.41 3.40 8.27
C HIS A 98 6.54 3.53 6.75
N ILE A 99 5.77 4.44 6.13
CA ILE A 99 5.86 4.70 4.69
C ILE A 99 7.23 5.30 4.33
N LEU A 100 7.72 6.25 5.11
CA LEU A 100 9.02 6.89 4.84
C LEU A 100 10.18 5.90 4.98
N ARG A 101 10.16 5.03 6.01
CA ARG A 101 11.20 4.01 6.19
C ARG A 101 11.23 3.00 5.04
N GLU A 102 10.08 2.56 4.55
CA GLU A 102 10.02 1.66 3.40
C GLU A 102 10.55 2.33 2.12
N ALA A 103 10.20 3.60 1.91
CA ALA A 103 10.73 4.38 0.79
C ALA A 103 12.26 4.50 0.85
N ASP A 104 12.82 4.87 2.01
CA ASP A 104 14.28 4.99 2.20
C ASP A 104 15.00 3.65 2.02
N SER A 105 14.43 2.56 2.53
CA SER A 105 14.99 1.22 2.37
C SER A 105 15.05 0.79 0.90
N ASN A 106 14.01 1.11 0.13
CA ASN A 106 13.96 0.83 -1.30
C ASN A 106 15.00 1.65 -2.07
N VAL A 107 15.15 2.94 -1.77
CA VAL A 107 16.17 3.81 -2.38
C VAL A 107 17.57 3.29 -2.06
N LEU A 108 17.83 2.93 -0.81
CA LEU A 108 19.11 2.38 -0.39
C LEU A 108 19.41 1.05 -1.11
N HIS A 109 18.43 0.14 -1.19
CA HIS A 109 18.59 -1.14 -1.87
C HIS A 109 18.86 -0.97 -3.38
N GLN A 110 18.19 -0.01 -4.03
CA GLN A 110 18.45 0.34 -5.43
C GLN A 110 19.85 0.92 -5.62
N ALA A 111 20.27 1.85 -4.77
CA ALA A 111 21.60 2.47 -4.83
C ALA A 111 22.73 1.43 -4.66
N ILE A 112 22.60 0.54 -3.66
CA ILE A 112 23.57 -0.54 -3.43
C ILE A 112 23.62 -1.46 -4.66
N SER A 113 22.47 -1.83 -5.22
CA SER A 113 22.41 -2.69 -6.40
C SER A 113 23.14 -2.07 -7.60
N VAL A 114 22.96 -0.77 -7.85
CA VAL A 114 23.67 -0.04 -8.92
C VAL A 114 25.18 0.01 -8.68
N ILE A 115 25.61 0.32 -7.45
CA ILE A 115 27.04 0.37 -7.10
C ILE A 115 27.69 -0.99 -7.28
N VAL A 116 27.05 -2.07 -6.81
CA VAL A 116 27.56 -3.44 -6.96
C VAL A 116 27.70 -3.80 -8.44
N LEU A 117 26.69 -3.52 -9.26
CA LEU A 117 26.76 -3.77 -10.70
C LEU A 117 27.88 -2.97 -11.38
N ALA A 118 28.03 -1.69 -11.04
CA ALA A 118 29.12 -0.85 -11.56
C ALA A 118 30.49 -1.42 -11.19
N CYS A 119 30.68 -1.83 -9.93
CA CYS A 119 31.91 -2.45 -9.46
C CYS A 119 32.22 -3.75 -10.20
N VAL A 120 31.23 -4.61 -10.45
CA VAL A 120 31.40 -5.84 -11.23
C VAL A 120 31.81 -5.52 -12.68
N HIS A 121 31.15 -4.55 -13.32
CA HIS A 121 31.51 -4.14 -14.68
C HIS A 121 32.92 -3.55 -14.76
N ILE A 122 33.30 -2.70 -13.80
CA ILE A 122 34.65 -2.14 -13.72
C ILE A 122 35.67 -3.26 -13.51
N ALA A 123 35.41 -4.21 -12.61
CA ALA A 123 36.31 -5.35 -12.37
C ALA A 123 36.48 -6.22 -13.62
N LEU A 124 35.39 -6.54 -14.33
CA LEU A 124 35.45 -7.30 -15.60
C LEU A 124 36.19 -6.53 -16.69
N PHE A 125 35.98 -5.22 -16.80
CA PHE A 125 36.71 -4.37 -17.74
C PHE A 125 38.20 -4.34 -17.41
N LEU A 126 38.57 -4.08 -16.16
CA LEU A 126 39.96 -4.09 -15.71
C LEU A 126 40.62 -5.46 -15.90
N TYR A 127 39.90 -6.55 -15.62
CA TYR A 127 40.37 -7.91 -15.89
C TYR A 127 40.68 -8.10 -17.38
N SER A 128 39.77 -7.68 -18.26
CA SER A 128 39.99 -7.75 -19.71
C SER A 128 41.13 -6.86 -20.18
N VAL A 129 41.27 -5.62 -19.70
CA VAL A 129 42.36 -4.74 -20.12
C VAL A 129 43.70 -5.25 -19.58
N VAL A 130 43.83 -5.48 -18.29
CA VAL A 130 45.13 -5.83 -17.69
C VAL A 130 45.66 -7.18 -18.19
N ILE A 131 44.79 -8.16 -18.43
CA ILE A 131 45.23 -9.51 -18.84
C ILE A 131 45.41 -9.59 -20.36
N TRP A 132 44.56 -8.96 -21.17
CA TRP A 132 44.64 -9.09 -22.63
C TRP A 132 45.58 -8.07 -23.30
N PHE A 133 45.74 -6.85 -22.75
CA PHE A 133 46.61 -5.83 -23.34
C PHE A 133 48.12 -6.18 -23.38
N PRO A 134 48.72 -6.90 -22.41
CA PRO A 134 50.12 -7.33 -22.54
C PRO A 134 50.31 -8.43 -23.59
N TYR A 135 49.29 -9.20 -23.94
CA TYR A 135 49.40 -10.24 -24.98
C TYR A 135 49.45 -9.67 -26.40
N THR A 136 48.84 -8.51 -26.66
CA THR A 136 48.82 -7.90 -28.00
C THR A 136 50.04 -7.02 -28.31
N ARG A 137 50.81 -6.59 -27.30
CA ARG A 137 51.96 -5.68 -27.50
C ARG A 137 53.25 -6.40 -27.95
N PHE A 138 53.32 -7.73 -27.82
CA PHE A 138 54.52 -8.52 -28.13
C PHE A 138 54.58 -9.07 -29.56
N THR A 139 53.55 -8.88 -30.39
CA THR A 139 53.51 -9.44 -31.75
C THR A 139 53.87 -8.45 -32.86
N PHE A 140 54.10 -7.17 -32.56
CA PHE A 140 54.39 -6.15 -33.58
C PHE A 140 55.88 -5.85 -33.80
N ASP A 141 56.77 -6.15 -32.84
CA ASP A 141 58.21 -5.82 -32.97
C ASP A 141 59.05 -6.88 -33.69
N ASN A 142 58.48 -8.01 -34.10
CA ASN A 142 59.27 -9.14 -34.66
C ASN A 142 59.09 -9.37 -36.17
N LYS A 143 58.57 -8.38 -36.92
CA LYS A 143 58.35 -8.51 -38.38
C LYS A 143 59.28 -7.67 -39.27
N TYR A 144 60.31 -7.04 -38.71
CA TYR A 144 61.28 -6.22 -39.48
C TYR A 144 62.76 -6.54 -39.20
N MET A 145 63.06 -7.68 -38.57
CA MET A 145 64.44 -8.14 -38.30
C MET A 145 64.65 -9.53 -38.92
N ASN A 146 64.83 -9.55 -40.24
CA ASN A 146 65.61 -10.50 -41.08
C ASN A 146 65.07 -10.51 -42.52
#